data_AF-A0A178MHY6-F1
#
_entry.id   AF-A0A178MHY6-F1
#
_cell.length_a   1.000
_cell.length_b   1.000
_cell.length_c   1.000
_cell.angle_alpha   90.00
_cell.angle_beta   90.00
_cell.angle_gamma   90.00
#
_symmetry.space_group_name_H-M   'P 1'
#
loop_
_entity.id
_entity.type
_entity.pdbx_description
1 polymer ?
#
loop_
_entity_poly.entity_id
_entity_poly.type
_entity_poly.pdbx_seq_one_letter_code
_entity_poly.pdbx_strand_id
1 'polypeptide(L)' 'MDAATLEMVLTAYDETVQDALAGGRPDDIAHTEGLAAAAMLLAAVTGVEDAAARAEVEHVNPRARLAA' A
#
# COMPACT_ATOMS: atom_id res chain seq x y z
N MET A 1 0.86 11.68 6.75
CA MET A 1 1.98 10.73 6.93
C MET A 1 3.34 11.42 7.08
N ASP A 2 4.18 10.99 8.03
CA ASP A 2 5.60 11.38 8.07
C ASP A 2 6.46 10.52 7.11
N ALA A 3 7.75 10.85 6.97
CA ALA A 3 8.63 10.21 5.98
C ALA A 3 8.85 8.71 6.26
N ALA A 4 9.03 8.33 7.53
CA ALA A 4 9.26 6.95 7.92
C ALA A 4 8.01 6.09 7.69
N THR A 5 6.84 6.59 8.09
CA THR A 5 5.56 5.90 7.85
C THR A 5 5.29 5.78 6.35
N LEU A 6 5.62 6.81 5.56
CA LEU A 6 5.48 6.77 4.11
C LEU A 6 6.35 5.70 3.47
N GLU A 7 7.62 5.60 3.87
CA GLU A 7 8.50 4.54 3.39
C GLU A 7 7.93 3.15 3.69
N MET A 8 7.46 2.92 4.93
CA MET A 8 6.85 1.64 5.30
C MET A 8 5.61 1.31 4.44
N VAL A 9 4.72 2.29 4.22
CA VAL A 9 3.53 2.14 3.38
C VAL A 9 3.89 1.79 1.94
N LEU A 10 4.89 2.46 1.36
CA LEU A 10 5.34 2.20 -0.01
C LEU A 10 5.97 0.81 -0.14
N THR A 11 6.79 0.39 0.85
CA THR A 11 7.40 -0.95 0.87
C THR A 11 6.34 -2.03 0.97
N ALA A 12 5.37 -1.91 1.89
CA ALA A 12 4.31 -2.90 2.03
C ALA A 12 3.44 -3.01 0.77
N TYR A 13 3.18 -1.88 0.10
CA TYR A 13 2.51 -1.88 -1.19
C TYR A 13 3.32 -2.64 -2.25
N ASP A 14 4.60 -2.29 -2.42
CA ASP A 14 5.44 -2.85 -3.48
C ASP A 14 5.68 -4.35 -3.27
N GLU A 15 6.08 -4.76 -2.07
CA GLU A 15 6.33 -6.18 -1.76
C GLU A 15 5.08 -7.04 -2.06
N THR A 16 3.90 -6.57 -1.64
CA THR A 16 2.64 -7.29 -1.90
C THR A 16 2.30 -7.33 -3.39
N VAL A 17 2.53 -6.24 -4.14
CA VAL A 17 2.34 -6.22 -5.59
C VAL A 17 3.29 -7.20 -6.27
N GLN A 18 4.59 -7.17 -5.94
CA GLN A 18 5.59 -8.07 -6.53
C GLN A 18 5.25 -9.54 -6.23
N ASP A 19 4.85 -9.86 -5.00
CA ASP A 19 4.45 -11.21 -4.62
C ASP A 19 3.20 -11.68 -5.38
N ALA A 20 2.18 -10.83 -5.49
CA ALA A 20 0.96 -11.15 -6.24
C ALA A 20 1.26 -11.38 -7.73
N LEU A 21 2.09 -10.53 -8.35
CA LEU A 21 2.53 -10.66 -9.74
C LEU A 21 3.37 -11.93 -9.94
N ALA A 22 4.29 -12.23 -9.04
CA ALA A 22 5.09 -13.45 -9.06
C ALA A 22 4.22 -14.71 -8.92
N GLY A 23 3.10 -14.60 -8.20
CA GLY A 23 2.05 -15.62 -8.10
C GLY A 23 1.15 -15.73 -9.34
N GLY A 24 1.38 -14.93 -10.38
CA GLY A 24 0.60 -14.93 -11.62
C GLY A 24 -0.74 -14.21 -11.52
N ARG A 25 -0.94 -13.36 -10.51
CA ARG A 25 -2.14 -12.51 -10.43
C ARG A 25 -2.10 -11.41 -11.51
N PRO A 26 -3.26 -11.03 -12.07
CA PRO A 26 -3.37 -9.83 -12.90
C PRO A 26 -2.94 -8.55 -12.16
N ASP A 27 -2.49 -7.53 -12.92
CA ASP A 27 -1.99 -6.25 -12.39
C ASP A 27 -3.01 -5.50 -11.52
N ASP A 28 -4.29 -5.52 -11.89
CA ASP A 28 -5.38 -4.87 -11.14
C ASP A 28 -5.65 -5.56 -9.81
N ILE A 29 -5.55 -6.89 -9.78
CA ILE A 29 -5.65 -7.68 -8.54
C ILE A 29 -4.44 -7.43 -7.64
N ALA A 30 -3.22 -7.51 -8.20
CA ALA A 30 -1.99 -7.22 -7.46
C ALA A 30 -2.02 -5.80 -6.88
N HIS A 31 -2.48 -4.82 -7.66
CA HIS A 31 -2.65 -3.45 -7.20
C HIS A 31 -3.62 -3.34 -6.03
N THR A 32 -4.76 -4.03 -6.11
CA THR A 32 -5.80 -4.02 -5.06
C THR A 32 -5.27 -4.63 -3.77
N GLU A 33 -4.55 -5.76 -3.87
CA GLU A 33 -3.88 -6.42 -2.75
C GLU A 33 -2.82 -5.52 -2.12
N GLY A 34 -1.97 -4.87 -2.92
CA GLY A 34 -0.96 -3.92 -2.44
C GLY A 34 -1.57 -2.74 -1.68
N LEU A 35 -2.65 -2.15 -2.20
CA LEU A 35 -3.34 -1.07 -1.49
C LEU A 35 -3.97 -1.56 -0.18
N ALA A 36 -4.41 -2.82 -0.11
CA ALA A 36 -4.97 -3.39 1.11
C ALA A 36 -3.87 -3.61 2.16
N ALA A 37 -2.73 -4.20 1.78
CA ALA A 37 -1.59 -4.41 2.67
C ALA A 37 -1.04 -3.09 3.23
N ALA A 38 -0.84 -2.09 2.37
CA ALA A 38 -0.43 -0.76 2.77
C ALA A 38 -1.40 -0.10 3.75
N ALA A 39 -2.71 -0.22 3.52
CA ALA A 39 -3.74 0.33 4.41
C ALA A 39 -3.76 -0.38 5.77
N MET A 40 -3.66 -1.71 5.78
CA MET A 40 -3.59 -2.50 7.01
C MET A 40 -2.35 -2.14 7.84
N LEU A 41 -1.20 -1.99 7.19
CA LEU A 41 0.03 -1.54 7.84
C LEU A 41 -0.15 -0.14 8.44
N LEU A 42 -0.68 0.81 7.67
CA LEU A 42 -0.89 2.18 8.13
C LEU A 42 -1.81 2.22 9.36
N ALA A 43 -2.92 1.50 9.33
CA ALA A 43 -3.83 1.35 10.46
C ALA A 43 -3.11 0.77 11.69
N ALA A 44 -2.30 -0.28 11.51
CA ALA A 44 -1.57 -0.93 12.59
C ALA A 44 -0.54 -0.02 13.28
N VAL A 45 0.18 0.82 12.52
CA VAL A 45 1.27 1.65 13.07
C VAL A 45 0.80 3.01 13.59
N THR A 46 -0.36 3.50 13.14
CA THR A 46 -0.90 4.81 13.54
C THR A 46 -2.13 4.74 14.44
N GLY A 47 -2.81 3.60 14.47
CA GLY A 47 -4.08 3.42 15.18
C GLY A 47 -5.28 4.09 14.51
N VAL A 48 -5.16 4.58 13.27
CA VAL A 48 -6.31 5.12 12.53
C VAL A 48 -7.24 3.99 12.06
N GLU A 49 -8.52 4.30 11.89
CA GLU A 49 -9.51 3.33 11.41
C GLU A 49 -9.20 2.88 9.98
N ASP A 50 -9.49 1.61 9.66
CA ASP A 50 -9.18 0.98 8.37
C ASP A 50 -9.67 1.78 7.16
N ALA A 51 -10.87 2.36 7.25
CA ALA A 51 -11.45 3.19 6.18
C ALA A 51 -10.65 4.48 5.95
N ALA A 52 -10.18 5.11 7.04
CA ALA A 52 -9.35 6.31 6.97
C ALA A 52 -7.95 5.98 6.47
N ALA A 53 -7.35 4.88 6.94
CA ALA A 53 -6.06 4.40 6.46
C ALA A 53 -6.10 4.09 4.96
N ARG A 54 -7.16 3.41 4.50
CA ARG A 54 -7.36 3.11 3.09
C ARG A 54 -7.44 4.37 2.24
N ALA A 55 -8.23 5.35 2.66
CA ALA A 55 -8.34 6.62 1.96
C ALA A 55 -7.00 7.38 1.90
N GLU A 56 -6.21 7.38 2.97
CA GLU A 56 -4.89 8.03 2.99
C GLU A 56 -3.91 7.32 2.04
N VAL A 57 -3.88 5.98 2.03
CA VAL A 57 -3.04 5.21 1.10
C VAL A 57 -3.44 5.48 -0.35
N GLU A 58 -4.73 5.47 -0.69
CA GLU A 58 -5.20 5.78 -2.04
C GLU A 58 -4.84 7.22 -2.45
N HIS A 59 -4.94 8.18 -1.52
CA HIS A 59 -4.57 9.57 -1.76
C HIS A 59 -3.07 9.76 -2.04
N VAL A 60 -2.20 9.01 -1.37
CA VAL A 60 -0.75 9.03 -1.61
C VAL A 60 -0.39 8.49 -2.99
N ASN A 61 -1.22 7.62 -3.57
CA ASN A 61 -0.98 6.94 -4.83
C ASN A 61 0.39 6.23 -4.89
N PRO A 62 0.56 5.11 -4.16
CA PRO A 62 1.85 4.42 -4.01
C PRO A 62 2.47 4.04 -5.36
N ARG A 63 1.64 3.61 -6.32
CA ARG A 63 2.06 3.27 -7.68
C ARG A 63 2.75 4.45 -8.37
N ALA A 64 2.15 5.64 -8.30
CA ALA A 64 2.74 6.83 -8.90
C ALA A 64 3.99 7.30 -8.14
N ARG A 65 4.03 7.12 -6.82
CA ARG A 65 5.19 7.48 -5.99
C ARG A 65 6.42 6.61 -6.26
N LEU A 66 6.21 5.31 -6.52
CA LEU A 66 7.28 4.36 -6.82
C LEU A 66 7.78 4.44 -8.27
N ALA A 67 6.99 5.03 -9.17
CA ALA A 67 7.38 5.26 -10.56
C ALA A 67 8.17 6.57 -10.79
N ALA A 68 8.33 7.41 -9.76
CA ALA A 68 8.97 8.73 -9.81
C ALA A 68 10.39 8.69 -9.22
#